data_AF-A0A417CYG6-F1
#
_entry.id   AF-A0A417CYG6-F1
#
_cell.length_a   1.000
_cell.length_b   1.000
_cell.length_c   1.000
_cell.angle_alpha   90.00
_cell.angle_beta   90.00
_cell.angle_gamma   90.00
#
_symmetry.space_group_name_H-M   'P 1'
#
loop_
_entity.id
_entity.type
_entity.pdbx_description
1 polymer ?
#
loop_
_entity_poly.entity_id
_entity_poly.type
_entity_poly.pdbx_seq_one_letter_code
_entity_poly.pdbx_strand_id
1 'polypeptide(L)'
;MRKIVVTFICAIVCCCVGFGIFVAEIAKIEEKPVVLQGEEKTYTKKIDSSIEDIDIDTEYFSYVNGYYNGYHSVQLKEMVEDPSLDPDTIQISYSSVFDLSEEPYDDDDDHDSLDLYFKLHDKKYNGEEDYNATLRSLHSMAENVAQVWKQKKVKKIHVKDNGIRIRYGSNLRNKIDVDQDD
;
A
#
# COMPACT_ATOMS: atom_id res chain seq x y z
N MET A 1 -16.95 -31.74 -45.16
CA MET A 1 -17.49 -30.50 -44.54
C MET A 1 -18.36 -30.76 -43.31
N ARG A 2 -19.48 -31.51 -43.38
CA ARG A 2 -20.40 -31.70 -42.23
C ARG A 2 -19.74 -32.25 -40.94
N LYS A 3 -18.81 -33.20 -41.05
CA LYS A 3 -18.07 -33.75 -39.88
C LYS A 3 -17.10 -32.74 -39.23
N ILE A 4 -16.42 -31.92 -40.05
CA ILE A 4 -15.48 -30.88 -39.59
C ILE A 4 -16.24 -29.78 -38.85
N VAL A 5 -17.41 -29.37 -39.37
CA VAL A 5 -18.28 -28.37 -38.73
C VAL A 5 -18.79 -28.85 -37.37
N VAL A 6 -19.20 -30.12 -37.25
CA VAL A 6 -19.63 -30.70 -35.97
C VAL A 6 -18.48 -30.71 -34.95
N THR A 7 -17.27 -31.13 -35.35
CA THR A 7 -16.10 -31.12 -34.46
C THR A 7 -15.74 -29.70 -34.00
N PHE A 8 -15.82 -28.71 -34.89
CA PHE A 8 -15.54 -27.32 -34.56
C PHE A 8 -16.57 -26.73 -33.58
N ILE A 9 -17.86 -27.03 -33.79
CA ILE A 9 -18.94 -26.64 -32.86
C ILE A 9 -18.74 -27.31 -31.49
N CYS A 10 -18.41 -28.60 -31.46
CA CYS A 10 -18.10 -29.30 -30.21
C CYS A 10 -16.91 -28.68 -29.47
N ALA A 11 -15.85 -28.29 -30.19
CA ALA A 11 -14.69 -27.62 -29.59
C ALA A 11 -15.08 -26.26 -28.96
N ILE A 12 -15.85 -25.44 -29.68
CA ILE A 12 -16.34 -24.15 -29.15
C ILE A 12 -17.20 -24.35 -27.90
N VAL A 13 -18.14 -25.30 -27.93
CA VAL A 13 -18.99 -25.60 -26.76
C VAL A 13 -18.15 -26.05 -25.58
N CYS A 14 -17.15 -26.92 -25.79
CA CYS A 14 -16.23 -27.33 -24.73
C CYS A 14 -15.43 -26.13 -24.17
N CYS A 15 -14.96 -25.22 -25.01
CA CYS A 15 -14.27 -24.00 -24.58
C CYS A 15 -15.19 -23.08 -23.77
N CYS A 16 -16.43 -22.85 -24.20
CA CYS A 16 -17.39 -22.02 -23.48
C CYS A 16 -17.78 -22.62 -22.13
N VAL A 17 -18.00 -23.94 -22.06
CA VAL A 17 -18.29 -24.65 -20.81
C VAL A 17 -17.08 -24.60 -19.87
N GLY A 18 -15.87 -24.84 -20.40
CA GLY A 18 -14.63 -24.75 -19.62
C GLY A 18 -14.40 -23.34 -19.06
N PHE A 19 -14.64 -22.30 -19.85
CA PHE A 19 -14.55 -20.91 -19.41
C PHE A 19 -15.61 -20.57 -18.35
N GLY A 20 -16.85 -21.04 -18.51
CA GLY A 20 -17.91 -20.86 -17.52
C GLY A 20 -17.56 -21.50 -16.17
N ILE A 21 -17.01 -22.71 -16.18
CA ILE A 21 -16.52 -23.39 -14.97
C ILE A 21 -15.37 -22.60 -14.34
N PHE A 22 -14.45 -22.08 -15.15
CA PHE A 22 -13.33 -21.28 -14.67
C PHE A 22 -13.78 -19.98 -13.99
N VAL A 23 -14.70 -19.22 -14.60
CA VAL A 23 -15.27 -18.01 -14.00
C VAL A 23 -16.04 -18.34 -12.72
N ALA A 24 -16.84 -19.40 -12.72
CA ALA A 24 -17.55 -19.85 -11.52
C ALA A 24 -16.60 -20.28 -10.38
N GLU A 25 -15.45 -20.86 -10.71
CA GLU A 25 -14.42 -21.26 -9.75
C GLU A 25 -13.60 -20.07 -9.22
N ILE A 26 -13.45 -18.99 -9.99
CA ILE A 26 -12.88 -17.72 -9.51
C ILE A 26 -13.87 -17.00 -8.60
N ALA A 27 -15.15 -16.97 -8.94
CA ALA A 27 -16.19 -16.31 -8.14
C ALA A 27 -16.35 -16.90 -6.72
N LYS A 28 -15.84 -18.12 -6.49
CA LYS A 28 -15.81 -18.77 -5.17
C LYS A 28 -14.62 -18.35 -4.31
N ILE A 29 -13.67 -17.57 -4.84
CA ILE A 29 -12.53 -17.08 -4.07
C ILE A 29 -13.04 -16.03 -3.08
N GLU A 30 -12.98 -16.36 -1.79
CA GLU A 30 -13.36 -15.46 -0.70
C GLU A 30 -12.19 -14.53 -0.33
N GLU A 31 -12.49 -13.23 -0.22
CA GLU A 31 -11.57 -12.29 0.42
C GLU A 31 -11.68 -12.42 1.95
N LYS A 32 -10.56 -12.70 2.61
CA LYS A 32 -10.44 -12.70 4.06
C LYS A 32 -9.72 -11.43 4.50
N PRO A 33 -10.42 -10.47 5.12
CA PRO A 33 -9.77 -9.29 5.65
C PRO A 33 -8.85 -9.69 6.81
N VAL A 34 -7.62 -9.20 6.75
CA VAL A 34 -6.69 -9.20 7.86
C VAL A 34 -6.70 -7.79 8.41
N VAL A 35 -7.33 -7.61 9.57
CA VAL A 35 -7.43 -6.30 10.20
C VAL A 35 -6.19 -6.08 11.05
N LEU A 36 -5.42 -5.06 10.71
CA LEU A 36 -4.31 -4.56 11.52
C LEU A 36 -4.82 -3.39 12.35
N GLN A 37 -4.50 -3.40 13.64
CA GLN A 37 -4.86 -2.31 14.55
C GLN A 37 -3.61 -1.92 15.32
N GLY A 38 -3.26 -0.64 15.25
CA GLY A 38 -2.18 -0.03 16.00
C GLY A 38 -2.70 0.91 17.07
N GLU A 39 -1.78 1.37 17.90
CA GLU A 39 -2.00 2.52 18.78
C GLU A 39 -1.68 3.80 18.00
N GLU A 40 -2.18 4.95 18.46
CA GLU A 40 -1.81 6.23 17.86
C GLU A 40 -0.35 6.56 18.23
N LYS A 41 0.46 6.83 17.21
CA LYS A 41 1.84 7.31 17.32
C LYS A 41 1.88 8.74 16.82
N THR A 42 2.75 9.55 17.41
CA THR A 42 2.95 10.94 17.00
C THR A 42 4.40 11.16 16.62
N TYR A 43 4.61 11.69 15.42
CA TYR A 43 5.87 12.22 14.94
C TYR A 43 5.89 13.73 15.17
N THR A 44 7.03 14.29 15.54
CA THR A 44 7.18 15.73 15.73
C THR A 44 8.59 16.14 15.32
N LYS A 45 8.68 17.10 14.39
CA LYS A 45 9.95 17.60 13.89
C LYS A 45 9.91 19.11 13.75
N LYS A 46 11.01 19.74 14.14
CA LYS A 46 11.28 21.14 13.80
C LYS A 46 11.95 21.17 12.42
N ILE A 47 11.33 21.91 11.51
CA ILE A 47 11.74 22.06 10.13
C ILE A 47 12.75 23.20 10.04
N ASP A 48 13.84 22.97 9.30
CA ASP A 48 14.80 24.04 9.03
C ASP A 48 14.16 25.08 8.11
N SER A 49 14.46 26.35 8.34
CA SER A 49 14.01 27.44 7.48
C SER A 49 14.44 27.31 6.03
N SER A 50 15.53 26.58 5.74
CA SER A 50 16.01 26.34 4.36
C SER A 50 15.10 25.41 3.58
N ILE A 51 14.39 24.50 4.26
CA ILE A 51 13.42 23.59 3.62
C ILE A 51 12.29 24.43 3.03
N GLU A 52 12.17 24.43 1.71
CA GLU A 52 11.14 25.14 0.96
C GLU A 52 9.81 24.41 1.08
N ASP A 53 9.83 23.09 0.86
CA ASP A 53 8.66 22.24 0.75
C ASP A 53 8.80 20.91 1.54
N ILE A 54 7.68 20.34 1.95
CA ILE A 54 7.54 19.12 2.74
C ILE A 54 6.51 18.25 2.04
N ASP A 55 6.97 17.18 1.41
CA ASP A 55 6.13 16.27 0.67
C ASP A 55 5.82 15.05 1.53
N ILE A 56 4.53 14.74 1.67
CA ILE A 56 4.06 13.60 2.45
C ILE A 56 3.42 12.58 1.51
N ASP A 57 4.20 11.56 1.15
CA ASP A 57 3.71 10.43 0.38
C ASP A 57 2.86 9.51 1.28
N THR A 58 1.58 9.42 0.95
CA THR A 58 0.64 8.58 1.68
C THR A 58 0.54 7.17 1.11
N GLU A 59 1.16 6.89 -0.03
CA GLU A 59 1.19 5.57 -0.63
C GLU A 59 2.09 4.64 0.18
N TYR A 60 1.63 3.40 0.35
CA TYR A 60 2.44 2.34 0.93
C TYR A 60 2.18 1.02 0.26
N PHE A 61 3.26 0.27 0.19
CA PHE A 61 3.26 -1.10 -0.27
C PHE A 61 2.85 -2.03 0.86
N SER A 62 2.04 -3.02 0.52
CA SER A 62 1.84 -4.15 1.42
C SER A 62 2.28 -5.43 0.73
N TYR A 63 2.86 -6.33 1.52
CA TYR A 63 3.07 -7.70 1.10
C TYR A 63 2.24 -8.64 1.98
N VAL A 64 1.93 -9.84 1.49
CA VAL A 64 1.35 -10.91 2.31
C VAL A 64 2.14 -12.17 2.07
N ASN A 65 2.75 -12.72 3.12
CA ASN A 65 3.69 -13.85 3.01
C ASN A 65 4.85 -13.56 2.04
N GLY A 66 5.33 -12.31 1.94
CA GLY A 66 6.42 -11.93 1.03
C GLY A 66 6.01 -11.68 -0.44
N TYR A 67 4.71 -11.51 -0.70
CA TYR A 67 4.16 -11.20 -2.04
C TYR A 67 3.50 -9.86 -2.07
N TYR A 68 3.76 -9.10 -3.13
CA TYR A 68 3.11 -7.83 -3.38
C TYR A 68 1.59 -7.98 -3.33
N ASN A 69 0.95 -7.18 -2.46
CA ASN A 69 -0.47 -7.22 -2.14
C ASN A 69 -1.16 -5.88 -2.46
N GLY A 70 -0.63 -5.16 -3.46
CA GLY A 70 -1.20 -3.92 -3.95
C GLY A 70 -0.63 -2.67 -3.30
N TYR A 71 -0.91 -1.56 -3.96
CA TYR A 71 -0.77 -0.19 -3.47
C TYR A 71 -1.96 0.15 -2.58
N HIS A 72 -1.67 0.88 -1.51
CA HIS A 72 -2.64 1.36 -0.54
C HIS A 72 -2.25 2.77 -0.14
N SER A 73 -3.22 3.57 0.30
CA SER A 73 -2.95 4.91 0.82
C SER A 73 -3.37 5.05 2.27
N VAL A 74 -2.60 5.84 3.02
CA VAL A 74 -3.00 6.37 4.33
C VAL A 74 -3.88 7.60 4.08
N GLN A 75 -4.98 7.73 4.80
CA GLN A 75 -5.97 8.77 4.53
C GLN A 75 -5.68 10.03 5.33
N LEU A 76 -5.54 11.18 4.68
CA LEU A 76 -5.55 12.46 5.37
C LEU A 76 -6.93 12.70 6.00
N LYS A 77 -6.97 12.83 7.32
CA LYS A 77 -8.21 13.09 8.07
C LYS A 77 -8.36 14.55 8.45
N GLU A 78 -7.25 15.19 8.76
CA GLU A 78 -7.20 16.57 9.22
C GLU A 78 -5.82 17.14 8.90
N MET A 79 -5.81 18.38 8.44
CA MET A 79 -4.61 19.18 8.27
C MET A 79 -4.93 20.59 8.73
N VAL A 80 -4.29 21.04 9.80
CA VAL A 80 -4.63 22.32 10.43
C VAL A 80 -3.42 22.98 11.07
N GLU A 81 -3.35 24.31 10.96
CA GLU A 81 -2.39 25.10 11.72
C GLU A 81 -2.74 25.04 13.22
N ASP A 82 -1.77 24.71 14.07
CA ASP A 82 -1.93 24.68 15.52
C ASP A 82 -1.13 25.84 16.15
N PRO A 83 -1.79 26.90 16.64
CA PRO A 83 -1.11 28.06 17.26
C PRO A 83 -0.31 27.73 18.52
N SER A 84 -0.48 26.52 19.09
CA SER A 84 0.27 26.07 20.25
C SER A 84 1.62 25.42 19.90
N LEU A 85 1.85 25.09 18.63
CA LEU A 85 3.13 24.59 18.13
C LEU A 85 4.10 25.74 17.86
N ASP A 86 5.40 25.47 17.99
CA ASP A 86 6.42 26.39 17.49
C ASP A 86 6.21 26.64 15.98
N PRO A 87 6.46 27.86 15.47
CA PRO A 87 6.13 28.24 14.09
C PRO A 87 6.68 27.31 13.00
N ASP A 88 7.83 26.68 13.25
CA ASP A 88 8.52 25.79 12.31
C ASP A 88 8.35 24.31 12.65
N THR A 89 7.35 23.93 13.45
CA THR A 89 7.15 22.52 13.86
C THR A 89 6.02 21.88 13.11
N ILE A 90 6.25 20.66 12.62
CA ILE A 90 5.23 19.75 12.13
C ILE A 90 5.02 18.62 13.13
N GLN A 91 3.76 18.24 13.32
CA GLN A 91 3.35 17.11 14.12
C GLN A 91 2.37 16.24 13.32
N ILE A 92 2.67 14.95 13.20
CA ILE A 92 1.85 14.00 12.43
C ILE A 92 1.43 12.88 13.37
N SER A 93 0.13 12.71 13.56
CA SER A 93 -0.45 11.58 14.29
C SER A 93 -0.91 10.50 13.32
N TYR A 94 -0.50 9.26 13.53
CA TYR A 94 -0.72 8.13 12.63
C TYR A 94 -0.75 6.81 13.41
N SER A 95 -1.19 5.72 12.77
CA SER A 95 -1.22 4.40 13.39
C SER A 95 0.17 3.79 13.52
N SER A 96 0.48 3.18 14.67
CA SER A 96 1.74 2.46 14.94
C SER A 96 1.94 1.21 14.07
N VAL A 97 0.97 0.86 13.24
CA VAL A 97 1.11 -0.16 12.18
C VAL A 97 2.05 0.32 11.07
N PHE A 98 2.29 1.62 10.98
CA PHE A 98 3.23 2.21 10.03
C PHE A 98 4.50 2.71 10.73
N ASP A 99 5.60 2.64 9.99
CA ASP A 99 6.77 3.46 10.21
C ASP A 99 6.69 4.68 9.28
N LEU A 100 7.00 5.85 9.83
CA LEU A 100 7.22 7.05 9.05
C LEU A 100 8.73 7.18 8.87
N SER A 101 9.16 7.22 7.62
CA SER A 101 10.57 7.37 7.27
C SER A 101 10.80 8.73 6.66
N GLU A 102 11.98 9.28 6.89
CA GLU A 102 12.45 10.52 6.30
C GLU A 102 13.51 10.14 5.27
N GLU A 103 13.36 10.59 4.03
CA GLU A 103 14.46 10.59 3.09
C GLU A 103 14.96 12.03 2.93
N PRO A 104 16.25 12.31 3.22
CA PRO A 104 16.86 13.53 2.74
C PRO A 104 16.96 13.42 1.21
N TYR A 105 16.62 14.48 0.49
CA TYR A 105 16.71 14.49 -0.96
C TYR A 105 18.13 14.19 -1.46
N ASP A 106 18.18 13.56 -2.64
CA ASP A 106 19.36 13.28 -3.45
C ASP A 106 20.07 14.61 -3.83
N ASP A 107 21.41 14.63 -3.78
CA ASP A 107 22.30 15.79 -3.97
C ASP A 107 22.18 16.51 -5.36
N ASP A 108 21.23 16.13 -6.21
CA ASP A 108 21.19 16.47 -7.64
C ASP A 108 20.13 17.53 -8.05
N ASP A 109 19.21 17.94 -7.17
CA ASP A 109 18.23 19.01 -7.46
C ASP A 109 18.32 20.18 -6.46
N ASP A 110 18.33 21.41 -6.98
CA ASP A 110 18.53 22.69 -6.25
C ASP A 110 17.36 23.08 -5.30
N HIS A 111 16.50 22.13 -4.90
CA HIS A 111 15.36 22.37 -4.02
C HIS A 111 15.52 21.65 -2.68
N ASP A 112 15.62 22.42 -1.60
CA ASP A 112 15.64 21.91 -0.23
C ASP A 112 14.23 21.41 0.15
N SER A 113 13.91 20.14 -0.08
CA SER A 113 12.63 19.53 0.33
C SER A 113 12.81 18.42 1.38
N LEU A 114 11.75 18.16 2.15
CA LEU A 114 11.69 17.06 3.11
C LEU A 114 10.61 16.04 2.70
N ASP A 115 11.04 14.82 2.37
CA ASP A 115 10.13 13.73 2.04
C ASP A 115 9.81 12.87 3.26
N LEU A 116 8.51 12.64 3.45
CA LEU A 116 7.97 11.78 4.48
C LEU A 116 7.08 10.71 3.84
N TYR A 117 7.42 9.43 4.04
CA TYR A 117 6.60 8.34 3.49
C TYR A 117 6.31 7.25 4.52
N PHE A 118 5.19 6.55 4.32
CA PHE A 118 4.71 5.50 5.22
C PHE A 118 5.13 4.10 4.75
N LYS A 119 5.68 3.30 5.66
CA LYS A 119 5.99 1.88 5.44
C LYS A 119 5.19 1.01 6.41
N LEU A 120 4.62 -0.08 5.94
CA LEU A 120 3.95 -1.04 6.81
C LEU A 120 4.98 -1.78 7.69
N HIS A 121 4.85 -1.69 9.01
CA HIS A 121 5.86 -2.16 9.98
C HIS A 121 6.00 -3.69 10.08
N ASP A 122 4.91 -4.44 9.91
CA ASP A 122 4.89 -5.87 10.28
C ASP A 122 5.54 -6.77 9.23
N LYS A 123 6.72 -7.34 9.56
CA LYS A 123 7.48 -8.32 8.77
C LYS A 123 6.67 -9.54 8.31
N LYS A 124 5.64 -9.95 9.05
CA LYS A 124 4.75 -11.06 8.67
C LYS A 124 3.98 -10.76 7.39
N TYR A 125 3.72 -9.49 7.14
CA TYR A 125 3.07 -9.00 5.94
C TYR A 125 4.15 -8.50 4.98
N ASN A 126 5.03 -7.58 5.39
CA ASN A 126 5.94 -6.85 4.49
C ASN A 126 7.22 -7.59 4.03
N GLY A 127 7.58 -8.74 4.60
CA GLY A 127 8.82 -9.45 4.26
C GLY A 127 10.10 -8.67 4.62
N GLU A 128 11.28 -9.25 4.37
CA GLU A 128 12.54 -8.50 4.30
C GLU A 128 12.85 -8.24 2.82
N GLU A 129 13.21 -7.00 2.47
CA GLU A 129 13.73 -6.68 1.14
C GLU A 129 15.11 -7.30 0.96
N ASP A 130 15.14 -8.54 0.49
CA ASP A 130 16.36 -9.22 0.11
C ASP A 130 16.18 -9.75 -1.32
N TYR A 131 17.18 -9.62 -2.20
CA TYR A 131 17.11 -10.05 -3.60
C TYR A 131 16.83 -11.57 -3.73
N ASN A 132 17.21 -12.33 -2.71
CA ASN A 132 16.85 -13.75 -2.56
C ASN A 132 15.35 -13.98 -2.28
N ALA A 133 14.65 -13.00 -1.70
CA ALA A 133 13.21 -13.01 -1.51
C ALA A 133 12.46 -12.92 -2.86
N THR A 134 12.98 -12.21 -3.86
CA THR A 134 12.38 -12.11 -5.20
C THR A 134 12.36 -13.46 -5.94
N LEU A 135 13.44 -14.26 -5.82
CA LEU A 135 13.50 -15.62 -6.38
C LEU A 135 12.63 -16.62 -5.61
N ARG A 136 12.56 -16.49 -4.27
CA ARG A 136 11.56 -17.20 -3.45
C ARG A 136 10.13 -16.77 -3.81
N SER A 137 9.94 -15.51 -4.20
CA SER A 137 8.66 -14.97 -4.63
C SER A 137 8.15 -15.72 -5.86
N LEU A 138 8.97 -15.95 -6.88
CA LEU A 138 8.53 -16.69 -8.07
C LEU A 138 8.13 -18.15 -7.75
N HIS A 139 8.90 -18.83 -6.89
CA HIS A 139 8.61 -20.22 -6.50
C HIS A 139 7.32 -20.34 -5.69
N SER A 140 7.14 -19.51 -4.67
CA SER A 140 5.91 -19.54 -3.87
C SER A 140 4.73 -18.80 -4.55
N MET A 141 4.91 -18.15 -5.71
CA MET A 141 3.79 -17.64 -6.51
C MET A 141 2.98 -18.81 -7.07
N ALA A 142 3.66 -19.86 -7.55
CA ALA A 142 3.01 -21.11 -7.95
C ALA A 142 2.36 -21.82 -6.75
N GLU A 143 3.03 -21.82 -5.59
CA GLU A 143 2.46 -22.41 -4.37
C GLU A 143 1.27 -21.62 -3.82
N ASN A 144 1.28 -20.29 -3.90
CA ASN A 144 0.20 -19.41 -3.50
C ASN A 144 -0.95 -19.45 -4.49
N VAL A 145 -0.71 -19.49 -5.81
CA VAL A 145 -1.77 -19.77 -6.78
C VAL A 145 -2.38 -21.13 -6.47
N ALA A 146 -1.57 -22.14 -6.17
CA ALA A 146 -2.07 -23.44 -5.75
C ALA A 146 -2.82 -23.40 -4.41
N GLN A 147 -2.38 -22.58 -3.43
CA GLN A 147 -3.06 -22.42 -2.14
C GLN A 147 -4.36 -21.63 -2.27
N VAL A 148 -4.37 -20.50 -2.99
CA VAL A 148 -5.58 -19.73 -3.34
C VAL A 148 -6.53 -20.63 -4.13
N TRP A 149 -6.03 -21.44 -5.06
CA TRP A 149 -6.87 -22.38 -5.80
C TRP A 149 -7.42 -23.51 -4.93
N LYS A 150 -6.64 -24.04 -3.98
CA LYS A 150 -7.06 -25.10 -3.03
C LYS A 150 -7.98 -24.60 -1.92
N GLN A 151 -7.67 -23.44 -1.35
CA GLN A 151 -8.37 -22.87 -0.19
C GLN A 151 -9.47 -21.89 -0.60
N LYS A 152 -9.47 -21.46 -1.87
CA LYS A 152 -10.37 -20.44 -2.43
C LYS A 152 -10.42 -19.18 -1.57
N LYS A 153 -9.26 -18.74 -1.06
CA LYS A 153 -9.15 -17.63 -0.10
C LYS A 153 -7.96 -16.74 -0.42
N VAL A 154 -8.19 -15.42 -0.45
CA VAL A 154 -7.14 -14.40 -0.56
C VAL A 154 -7.17 -13.53 0.69
N LYS A 155 -6.00 -13.23 1.25
CA LYS A 155 -5.89 -12.30 2.39
C LYS A 155 -5.81 -10.88 1.85
N LYS A 156 -6.63 -9.99 2.38
CA LYS A 156 -6.60 -8.56 2.06
C LYS A 156 -6.29 -7.79 3.32
N ILE A 157 -5.22 -7.00 3.31
CA ILE A 157 -4.84 -6.19 4.47
C ILE A 157 -5.81 -5.02 4.58
N HIS A 158 -6.32 -4.80 5.79
CA HIS A 158 -7.10 -3.63 6.14
C HIS A 158 -6.51 -3.05 7.41
N VAL A 159 -5.99 -1.82 7.34
CA VAL A 159 -5.54 -1.11 8.52
C VAL A 159 -6.73 -0.37 9.11
N LYS A 160 -7.11 -0.76 10.32
CA LYS A 160 -8.15 -0.07 11.07
C LYS A 160 -7.61 1.30 11.48
N ASP A 161 -8.42 2.33 11.23
CA ASP A 161 -8.06 3.73 11.49
C ASP A 161 -6.76 4.14 10.75
N ASN A 162 -6.70 3.86 9.44
CA ASN A 162 -5.61 4.24 8.52
C ASN A 162 -5.53 5.76 8.25
N GLY A 163 -5.92 6.60 9.21
CA GLY A 163 -5.97 8.04 9.06
C GLY A 163 -4.71 8.71 9.62
N ILE A 164 -4.21 9.74 8.94
CA ILE A 164 -3.25 10.69 9.50
C ILE A 164 -3.91 12.01 9.85
N ARG A 165 -3.41 12.66 10.90
CA ARG A 165 -3.75 14.05 11.25
C ARG A 165 -2.47 14.86 11.31
N ILE A 166 -2.45 15.97 10.61
CA ILE A 166 -1.30 16.86 10.51
C ILE A 166 -1.62 18.16 11.23
N ARG A 167 -0.75 18.52 12.17
CA ARG A 167 -0.73 19.83 12.82
C ARG A 167 0.57 20.52 12.54
N TYR A 168 0.53 21.79 12.22
CA TYR A 168 1.73 22.52 11.82
C TYR A 168 1.76 23.94 12.38
N GLY A 169 2.96 24.46 12.62
CA GLY A 169 3.20 25.84 13.02
C GLY A 169 3.00 26.83 11.88
N SER A 170 2.84 28.10 12.22
CA SER A 170 2.43 29.16 11.28
C SER A 170 3.36 29.34 10.06
N ASN A 171 4.65 29.02 10.17
CA ASN A 171 5.59 29.20 9.06
C ASN A 171 5.49 28.10 8.00
N LEU A 172 4.75 27.02 8.29
CA LEU A 172 4.60 25.86 7.39
C LEU A 172 3.30 25.86 6.58
N ARG A 173 2.45 26.89 6.72
CA ARG A 173 1.07 26.93 6.17
C ARG A 173 0.95 26.64 4.66
N ASN A 174 1.99 26.90 3.88
CA ASN A 174 2.01 26.65 2.43
C ASN A 174 3.22 25.82 2.00
N LYS A 175 3.83 25.07 2.93
CA LYS A 175 5.02 24.26 2.68
C LYS A 175 4.73 22.76 2.68
N ILE A 176 3.49 22.35 2.96
CA ILE A 176 3.17 20.93 3.16
C ILE A 176 2.28 20.51 2.00
N ASP A 177 2.77 19.59 1.17
CA ASP A 177 1.97 18.87 0.20
C ASP A 177 1.73 17.44 0.68
N VAL A 178 0.54 16.91 0.39
CA VAL A 178 0.15 15.56 0.79
C VAL A 178 -0.35 14.84 -0.43
N ASP A 179 0.48 13.94 -0.95
CA ASP A 179 0.16 13.15 -2.12
C ASP A 179 -0.90 12.11 -1.75
N GLN A 180 -2.12 12.36 -2.22
CA GLN A 180 -3.27 11.47 -2.08
C GLN A 180 -3.75 11.05 -3.48
N ASP A 181 -3.72 9.74 -3.75
CA ASP A 181 -4.43 9.20 -4.91
C ASP A 181 -5.96 9.31 -4.72
N ASP A 182 -6.63 9.90 -5.72
CA ASP A 182 -8.10 10.08 -5.83
C ASP A 182 -8.88 8.75 -6.03
#